data_AF-A0A7D5LBV9-F1
#
_entry.id   AF-A0A7D5LBV9-F1
#
_cell.length_a   1.000
_cell.length_b   1.000
_cell.length_c   1.000
_cell.angle_alpha   90.00
_cell.angle_beta   90.00
_cell.angle_gamma   90.00
#
_symmetry.space_group_name_H-M   'P 1'
#
loop_
_entity.id
_entity.type
_entity.pdbx_description
1 polymer ?
#
loop_
_entity_poly.entity_id
_entity_poly.type
_entity_poly.pdbx_seq_one_letter_code
_entity_poly.pdbx_strand_id
1 'polypeptide(L)' 'MSTAVLEGPWCSALGCRDPADVVIDHPEHGHRTVCDDCAGDHEVVRDV' A
#
# COMPACT_ATOMS: atom_id res chain seq x y z
N MET A 1 10.22 -26.45 -0.82
CA MET A 1 9.01 -25.62 -0.64
C MET A 1 9.50 -24.22 -0.34
N SER A 2 9.56 -23.34 -1.35
CA SER A 2 10.01 -21.98 -1.14
C SER A 2 8.93 -21.22 -0.40
N THR A 3 9.20 -20.89 0.87
CA THR A 3 8.50 -19.83 1.57
C THR A 3 8.90 -18.54 0.88
N ALA A 4 8.13 -18.11 -0.12
CA ALA A 4 8.14 -16.72 -0.54
C ALA A 4 7.66 -15.93 0.68
N VAL A 5 8.61 -15.47 1.48
CA VAL A 5 8.36 -14.30 2.32
C VAL A 5 7.92 -13.26 1.29
N LEU A 6 6.70 -12.75 1.41
CA LEU A 6 6.28 -11.60 0.62
C LEU A 6 7.09 -10.43 1.19
N GLU A 7 8.33 -10.29 0.72
CA GLU A 7 9.32 -9.28 1.13
C GLU A 7 9.01 -7.94 0.46
N GLY A 8 7.73 -7.56 0.45
CA GLY A 8 7.24 -6.29 -0.07
C GLY A 8 6.53 -5.50 1.03
N PRO A 9 6.39 -4.19 0.89
CA PRO A 9 5.49 -3.44 1.74
C PRO A 9 4.07 -4.03 1.62
N TRP A 10 3.39 -4.18 2.73
CA TRP A 10 2.00 -4.61 2.77
C TRP A 10 1.09 -3.39 2.79
N CYS A 11 -0.12 -3.55 2.25
CA CYS A 11 -1.11 -2.49 2.31
C CYS A 11 -1.34 -2.07 3.77
N SER A 12 -1.15 -0.79 4.05
CA SER A 12 -1.31 -0.22 5.39
C SER A 12 -2.77 0.06 5.77
N ALA A 13 -3.72 -0.22 4.86
CA ALA A 13 -5.14 -0.12 5.14
C ALA A 13 -5.57 -1.18 6.16
N LEU A 14 -6.30 -0.76 7.19
CA LEU A 14 -6.74 -1.64 8.27
C LEU A 14 -7.61 -2.78 7.72
N GLY A 15 -7.13 -4.01 7.85
CA GLY A 15 -7.84 -5.21 7.41
C GLY A 15 -7.51 -5.65 5.98
N CYS A 16 -6.75 -4.86 5.21
CA CYS A 16 -6.16 -5.31 3.96
C CYS A 16 -4.86 -6.08 4.25
N ARG A 17 -4.64 -7.16 3.50
CA ARG A 17 -3.40 -7.96 3.57
C ARG A 17 -2.80 -8.15 2.18
N ASP A 18 -3.23 -7.36 1.23
CA ASP A 18 -2.68 -7.40 -0.11
C ASP A 18 -1.30 -6.74 -0.12
N PRO A 19 -0.41 -7.14 -1.04
CA PRO A 19 0.83 -6.43 -1.30
C PRO A 19 0.52 -4.96 -1.58
N ALA A 20 1.35 -4.04 -1.08
CA ALA A 20 1.23 -2.65 -1.47
C ALA A 20 1.94 -2.42 -2.81
N ASP A 21 1.31 -1.59 -3.62
CA ASP A 21 1.76 -1.27 -4.99
C ASP A 21 2.10 0.22 -5.13
N VAL A 22 1.52 1.08 -4.27
CA VAL A 22 1.68 2.53 -4.34
C VAL A 22 1.86 3.20 -2.98
N VAL A 23 2.41 4.41 -2.99
CA VAL A 23 2.37 5.38 -1.89
C VAL A 23 1.43 6.51 -2.28
N ILE A 24 0.41 6.74 -1.47
CA ILE A 24 -0.52 7.86 -1.59
C ILE A 24 -0.19 8.98 -0.60
N ASP A 25 -0.57 10.22 -0.89
CA ASP A 25 -0.66 11.29 0.11
C ASP A 25 -2.11 11.41 0.63
N HIS A 26 -2.32 11.01 1.89
CA HIS A 26 -3.62 11.04 2.52
C HIS A 26 -3.82 12.37 3.27
N PRO A 27 -4.89 13.13 3.03
CA PRO A 27 -5.05 14.49 3.56
C PRO A 27 -5.00 14.58 5.09
N GLU A 28 -5.42 13.53 5.80
CA GLU A 28 -5.41 13.46 7.26
C GLU A 28 -4.24 12.67 7.86
N HIS A 29 -3.53 11.89 7.05
CA HIS A 29 -2.57 10.89 7.55
C HIS A 29 -1.19 10.98 6.89
N GLY A 30 -1.00 11.88 5.93
CA GLY A 30 0.21 12.01 5.13
C GLY A 30 0.44 10.78 4.26
N HIS A 31 1.71 10.49 3.99
CA HIS A 31 2.10 9.39 3.12
C HIS A 31 1.71 8.02 3.66
N ARG A 32 1.00 7.23 2.85
CA ARG A 32 0.59 5.85 3.16
C ARG A 32 0.95 4.91 2.04
N THR A 33 1.51 3.76 2.39
CA THR A 33 1.80 2.68 1.43
C THR A 33 0.61 1.72 1.39
N VAL A 34 -0.04 1.58 0.25
CA VAL A 34 -1.30 0.86 0.08
C VAL A 34 -1.31 0.09 -1.26
N CYS A 35 -2.18 -0.91 -1.40
CA CYS A 35 -2.45 -1.52 -2.70
C CYS A 35 -3.25 -0.56 -3.59
N ASP A 36 -3.27 -0.79 -4.90
CA ASP A 36 -4.06 0.01 -5.85
C ASP A 36 -5.55 0.12 -5.46
N ASP A 37 -6.14 -0.97 -4.95
CA ASP A 37 -7.55 -0.96 -4.51
C ASP A 37 -7.78 -0.07 -3.27
N CYS A 38 -6.80 0.02 -2.37
CA CYS A 38 -6.89 0.85 -1.16
C CYS A 38 -6.34 2.27 -1.38
N ALA A 39 -5.73 2.55 -2.54
CA ALA A 39 -5.30 3.89 -2.92
C ALA A 39 -6.50 4.83 -3.11
N GLY A 40 -7.64 4.31 -3.59
CA GLY A 40 -8.87 5.08 -3.75
C GLY A 40 -8.69 6.31 -4.64
N ASP A 41 -9.29 7.43 -4.26
CA ASP A 41 -9.17 8.72 -4.95
C ASP A 41 -7.99 9.58 -4.43
N HIS A 42 -7.09 8.99 -3.64
CA HIS A 42 -5.95 9.71 -3.07
C HIS A 42 -4.83 9.88 -4.11
N GLU A 43 -4.05 10.94 -3.98
CA GLU A 43 -2.96 11.22 -4.92
C GLU A 43 -1.82 10.23 -4.71
N VAL A 44 -1.53 9.42 -5.73
CA VAL A 44 -0.35 8.55 -5.74
C VAL A 44 0.89 9.40 -5.99
N VAL A 45 1.83 9.34 -5.05
CA VAL A 45 3.09 10.10 -5.11
C VAL A 45 4.29 9.23 -5.45
N ARG A 46 4.17 7.89 -5.42
CA ARG A 46 5.24 6.94 -5.77
C ARG A 46 4.74 5.49 -5.94
N ASP A 47 5.24 4.76 -6.91
CA ASP A 47 5.11 3.29 -7.02
C ASP A 47 6.17 2.56 -6.18
N VAL A 48 5.82 1.45 -5.50
CA VAL A 48 6.73 0.73 -4.56
C VAL A 48 7.33 -0.56 -5.08
#